data_AF-A0AAW9BNT1-F1
#
_entry.id   AF-A0AAW9BNT1-F1
#
_cell.length_a   1.000
_cell.length_b   1.000
_cell.length_c   1.000
_cell.angle_alpha   90.00
_cell.angle_beta   90.00
_cell.angle_gamma   90.00
#
_symmetry.space_group_name_H-M   'P 1'
#
loop_
_entity.id
_entity.type
_entity.pdbx_description
1 polymer ?
#
loop_
_entity_poly.entity_id
_entity_poly.type
_entity_poly.pdbx_seq_one_letter_code
_entity_poly.pdbx_strand_id
1 'polypeptide(L)'
;EVPAAWFQSLNPFFIITLAPVLAVLWVKLGKREPNSPAKFALAMFFLALGFLCMVGAVMEQGGDTNVKTSMLWLVGAFFFHTLGELCLSPIGLSLVTKLAPLRLASLMMGAWFGCNAIANYVAGYVGSHVGELGAMAIFSGIAVTALISGVILMLFSNTLVRWMHGAENTHSTAEQIEEQQTQVA
;
A
#
# COMPACT_ATOMS: atom_id res chain seq x y z
N GLU A 1 -11.33 9.00 -27.85
CA GLU A 1 -10.28 9.37 -26.89
C GLU A 1 -10.90 9.19 -25.52
N VAL A 2 -10.33 8.36 -24.64
CA VAL A 2 -10.91 8.21 -23.30
C VAL A 2 -10.29 9.28 -22.40
N PRO A 3 -11.09 10.15 -21.77
CA PRO A 3 -10.56 11.20 -20.91
C PRO A 3 -9.71 10.61 -19.78
N ALA A 4 -8.55 11.21 -19.52
CA ALA A 4 -7.69 10.83 -18.39
C ALA A 4 -8.46 10.84 -17.04
N ALA A 5 -9.50 11.67 -16.93
CA ALA A 5 -10.39 11.75 -15.78
C ALA A 5 -11.14 10.43 -15.47
N TRP A 6 -11.45 9.60 -16.46
CA TRP A 6 -12.12 8.32 -16.22
C TRP A 6 -11.21 7.34 -15.45
N PHE A 7 -9.89 7.45 -15.60
CA PHE A 7 -8.95 6.62 -14.85
C PHE A 7 -8.86 7.02 -13.38
N GLN A 8 -9.13 8.28 -13.02
CA GLN A 8 -9.21 8.71 -11.62
C GLN A 8 -10.41 8.08 -10.90
N SER A 9 -11.50 7.80 -11.62
CA SER A 9 -12.68 7.10 -11.07
C SER A 9 -12.47 5.60 -10.88
N LEU A 10 -11.45 4.99 -11.50
CA LEU A 10 -11.15 3.57 -11.33
C LEU A 10 -10.62 3.25 -9.93
N ASN A 11 -9.83 4.15 -9.33
CA ASN A 11 -9.30 3.94 -7.99
C ASN A 11 -10.42 3.78 -6.93
N PRO A 12 -11.40 4.71 -6.77
CA PRO A 12 -12.49 4.51 -5.82
C PRO A 12 -13.40 3.34 -6.18
N PHE A 13 -13.60 3.05 -7.47
CA PHE A 13 -14.34 1.86 -7.90
C PHE A 13 -13.66 0.56 -7.40
N PHE A 14 -12.35 0.44 -7.59
CA PHE A 14 -11.59 -0.71 -7.10
C PHE A 14 -11.55 -0.78 -5.58
N ILE A 15 -11.45 0.36 -4.87
CA ILE A 15 -11.52 0.37 -3.41
C ILE A 15 -12.86 -0.19 -2.93
N ILE A 16 -13.99 0.32 -3.45
CA ILE A 16 -15.33 -0.12 -3.01
C ILE A 16 -15.52 -1.61 -3.27
N THR A 17 -14.99 -2.12 -4.38
CA THR A 17 -15.17 -3.52 -4.77
C THR A 17 -14.21 -4.47 -4.05
N LEU A 18 -12.94 -4.07 -3.85
CA LEU A 18 -11.89 -4.90 -3.25
C LEU A 18 -11.81 -4.80 -1.72
N ALA A 19 -12.27 -3.69 -1.13
CA ALA A 19 -12.31 -3.51 0.33
C ALA A 19 -13.02 -4.67 1.06
N PRO A 20 -14.26 -5.03 0.71
CA PRO A 20 -14.93 -6.16 1.36
C PRO A 20 -14.23 -7.50 1.06
N VAL A 21 -13.66 -7.68 -0.13
CA VAL A 21 -12.95 -8.91 -0.51
C VAL A 21 -11.70 -9.11 0.35
N LEU A 22 -10.88 -8.08 0.53
CA LEU A 22 -9.72 -8.15 1.42
C LEU A 22 -10.15 -8.32 2.87
N ALA A 23 -11.20 -7.62 3.33
CA ALA A 23 -11.69 -7.78 4.71
C ALA A 23 -12.06 -9.25 5.00
N VAL A 24 -12.80 -9.90 4.09
CA VAL A 24 -13.15 -11.33 4.20
C VAL A 24 -11.91 -12.22 4.13
N LEU A 25 -10.93 -11.90 3.26
CA LEU A 25 -9.68 -12.65 3.15
C LEU A 25 -8.92 -12.66 4.47
N TRP A 26 -8.80 -11.50 5.14
CA TRP A 26 -8.11 -11.36 6.43
C TRP A 26 -8.85 -12.08 7.55
N VAL A 27 -10.18 -11.91 7.64
CA VAL A 27 -11.03 -12.62 8.60
C VAL A 27 -10.90 -14.15 8.44
N LYS A 28 -10.82 -14.63 7.19
CA LYS A 28 -10.62 -16.06 6.89
C LYS A 28 -9.22 -16.56 7.27
N LEU A 29 -8.20 -15.69 7.25
CA LEU A 29 -6.85 -16.03 7.67
C LEU A 29 -6.70 -16.11 9.20
N GLY A 30 -7.49 -15.36 9.98
CA GLY A 30 -7.66 -15.49 11.44
C GLY A 30 -6.35 -15.72 12.21
N LYS A 31 -6.10 -16.96 12.67
CA LYS A 31 -4.92 -17.31 13.50
C LYS A 31 -3.58 -17.39 12.73
N ARG A 32 -3.59 -17.25 11.40
CA ARG A 32 -2.40 -17.20 10.54
C ARG A 32 -2.19 -15.81 9.94
N GLU A 33 -2.78 -14.78 10.53
CA GLU A 33 -2.55 -13.43 10.05
C GLU A 33 -1.06 -13.08 10.08
N PRO A 34 -0.48 -12.63 8.95
CA PRO A 34 0.87 -12.10 8.93
C PRO A 34 0.95 -10.87 9.84
N ASN A 35 2.09 -10.71 10.53
CA ASN A 35 2.33 -9.54 11.36
C ASN A 35 2.12 -8.24 10.58
N SER A 36 1.71 -7.17 11.27
CA SER A 36 1.41 -5.87 10.66
C SER A 36 2.51 -5.35 9.71
N PRO A 37 3.83 -5.47 10.01
CA PRO A 37 4.91 -5.11 9.07
C PRO A 37 5.00 -6.02 7.85
N ALA A 38 4.63 -7.30 7.95
CA ALA A 38 4.63 -8.23 6.83
C ALA A 38 3.49 -7.93 5.84
N LYS A 39 2.31 -7.54 6.34
CA LYS A 39 1.21 -7.05 5.50
C LYS A 39 1.60 -5.74 4.78
N PHE A 40 2.38 -4.86 5.43
CA PHE A 40 2.93 -3.66 4.81
C PHE A 40 3.95 -3.98 3.70
N ALA A 41 4.82 -4.98 3.92
CA ALA A 41 5.74 -5.46 2.89
C ALA A 41 5.00 -6.04 1.67
N LEU A 42 3.91 -6.80 1.89
CA LEU A 42 3.05 -7.32 0.83
C LEU A 42 2.50 -6.18 -0.06
N ALA A 43 2.10 -5.07 0.56
CA ALA A 43 1.64 -3.90 -0.18
C ALA A 43 2.74 -3.26 -1.05
N MET A 44 3.99 -3.22 -0.56
CA MET A 44 5.14 -2.76 -1.36
C MET A 44 5.41 -3.67 -2.57
N PHE A 45 5.20 -4.99 -2.42
CA PHE A 45 5.28 -5.92 -3.56
C PHE A 45 4.18 -5.67 -4.59
N PHE A 46 2.93 -5.45 -4.16
CA PHE A 46 1.85 -5.10 -5.09
C PHE A 46 2.11 -3.75 -5.80
N LEU A 47 2.67 -2.76 -5.09
CA LEU A 47 3.09 -1.50 -5.68
C LEU A 47 4.17 -1.72 -6.75
N ALA A 48 5.21 -2.50 -6.45
CA ALA A 48 6.25 -2.83 -7.43
C ALA A 48 5.69 -3.56 -8.65
N LEU A 49 4.74 -4.46 -8.45
CA LEU A 49 4.09 -5.22 -9.52
C LEU A 49 3.21 -4.31 -10.41
N GLY A 50 2.51 -3.34 -9.83
CA GLY A 50 1.78 -2.31 -10.58
C GLY A 50 2.69 -1.45 -11.45
N PHE A 51 3.84 -1.02 -10.93
CA PHE A 51 4.84 -0.32 -11.74
C PHE A 51 5.53 -1.21 -12.79
N LEU A 52 5.69 -2.52 -12.54
CA LEU A 52 6.17 -3.45 -13.58
C LEU A 52 5.16 -3.60 -14.72
N CYS A 53 3.86 -3.62 -14.44
CA CYS A 53 2.83 -3.56 -15.47
C CYS A 53 2.94 -2.28 -16.31
N MET A 54 3.25 -1.14 -15.69
CA MET A 54 3.51 0.12 -16.40
C MET A 54 4.78 0.06 -17.27
N VAL A 55 5.85 -0.58 -16.80
CA VAL A 55 7.06 -0.80 -17.62
C VAL A 55 6.74 -1.68 -18.82
N GLY A 56 5.99 -2.77 -18.65
CA GLY A 56 5.51 -3.62 -19.74
C GLY A 56 4.68 -2.85 -20.77
N ALA A 57 3.81 -1.95 -20.31
CA ALA A 57 3.01 -1.05 -21.14
C ALA A 57 3.88 -0.13 -22.02
N VAL A 58 4.97 0.41 -21.47
CA VAL A 58 5.92 1.28 -22.19
C VAL A 58 6.81 0.47 -23.15
N MET A 59 7.18 -0.76 -22.79
CA MET A 59 7.92 -1.66 -23.69
C MET A 59 7.07 -2.09 -24.89
N GLU A 60 5.78 -2.35 -24.69
CA GLU A 60 4.84 -2.69 -25.76
C GLU A 60 4.55 -1.50 -26.68
N GLN A 61 4.66 -0.27 -26.15
CA GLN A 61 4.61 0.96 -26.95
C GLN A 61 5.84 1.13 -27.87
N GLY A 62 6.95 0.45 -27.59
CA GLY A 62 8.12 0.38 -28.47
C GLY A 62 8.80 1.72 -28.80
N GLY A 63 8.45 2.81 -28.10
CA GLY A 63 8.94 4.16 -28.39
C GLY A 63 8.16 4.93 -29.46
N ASP A 64 7.04 4.38 -29.96
CA ASP A 64 6.17 5.06 -30.94
C ASP A 64 4.93 5.64 -30.25
N THR A 65 4.81 6.98 -30.27
CA THR A 65 3.68 7.72 -29.68
C THR A 65 2.35 7.47 -30.40
N ASN A 66 2.35 6.83 -31.58
CA ASN A 66 1.14 6.42 -32.29
C ASN A 66 0.60 5.04 -31.87
N VAL A 67 1.41 4.20 -31.23
CA VAL A 67 0.95 2.89 -30.78
C VAL A 67 0.20 3.06 -29.47
N LYS A 68 -1.13 2.91 -29.56
CA LYS A 68 -2.02 2.95 -28.39
C LYS A 68 -1.79 1.68 -27.58
N THR A 69 -1.07 1.79 -26.47
CA THR A 69 -0.95 0.69 -25.52
C THR A 69 -2.33 0.24 -25.03
N SER A 70 -2.51 -1.07 -24.89
CA SER A 70 -3.76 -1.63 -24.40
C SER A 70 -4.13 -1.05 -23.04
N MET A 71 -5.35 -0.53 -22.94
CA MET A 71 -5.91 0.07 -21.73
C MET A 71 -5.93 -0.91 -20.54
N LEU A 72 -5.88 -2.21 -20.84
CA LEU A 72 -5.78 -3.31 -19.87
C LEU A 72 -4.53 -3.23 -18.99
N TRP A 73 -3.38 -2.75 -19.51
CA TRP A 73 -2.17 -2.58 -18.72
C TRP A 73 -2.34 -1.50 -17.64
N LEU A 74 -3.00 -0.40 -17.99
CA LEU A 74 -3.30 0.68 -17.06
C LEU A 74 -4.28 0.20 -15.99
N VAL A 75 -5.37 -0.47 -16.41
CA VAL A 75 -6.35 -1.05 -15.49
C VAL A 75 -5.70 -2.04 -14.53
N GLY A 76 -4.77 -2.88 -15.01
CA GLY A 76 -3.98 -3.79 -14.18
C GLY A 76 -3.07 -3.07 -13.18
N ALA A 77 -2.37 -2.02 -13.61
CA ALA A 77 -1.54 -1.20 -12.72
C ALA A 77 -2.39 -0.54 -11.61
N PHE A 78 -3.53 0.05 -11.96
CA PHE A 78 -4.48 0.60 -11.00
C PHE A 78 -5.00 -0.47 -10.04
N PHE A 79 -5.33 -1.66 -10.53
CA PHE A 79 -5.77 -2.79 -9.70
C PHE A 79 -4.70 -3.16 -8.65
N PHE A 80 -3.44 -3.33 -9.05
CA PHE A 80 -2.36 -3.67 -8.12
C PHE A 80 -2.03 -2.53 -7.15
N HIS A 81 -2.04 -1.28 -7.61
CA HIS A 81 -1.85 -0.11 -6.74
C HIS A 81 -2.95 0.00 -5.70
N THR A 82 -4.22 -0.12 -6.11
CA THR A 82 -5.35 -0.08 -5.18
C THR A 82 -5.32 -1.24 -4.19
N LEU A 83 -4.88 -2.43 -4.61
CA LEU A 83 -4.69 -3.56 -3.69
C LEU A 83 -3.62 -3.27 -2.63
N GLY A 84 -2.53 -2.61 -3.02
CA GLY A 84 -1.50 -2.11 -2.11
C GLY A 84 -2.03 -1.03 -1.17
N GLU A 85 -2.74 -0.02 -1.69
CA GLU A 85 -3.35 1.06 -0.89
C GLU A 85 -4.30 0.53 0.17
N LEU A 86 -5.13 -0.45 -0.19
CA LEU A 86 -6.10 -1.06 0.69
C LEU A 86 -5.45 -1.87 1.82
N CYS A 87 -4.25 -2.40 1.60
CA CYS A 87 -3.45 -3.03 2.65
C CYS A 87 -2.73 -1.98 3.51
N LEU A 88 -2.28 -0.87 2.94
CA LEU A 88 -1.52 0.16 3.67
C LEU A 88 -2.40 1.05 4.55
N SER A 89 -3.56 1.49 4.05
CA SER A 89 -4.36 2.52 4.74
C SER A 89 -4.89 2.11 6.12
N PRO A 90 -5.42 0.89 6.35
CA PRO A 90 -5.88 0.50 7.69
C PRO A 90 -4.71 0.16 8.62
N ILE A 91 -3.61 -0.39 8.07
CA ILE A 91 -2.46 -0.86 8.86
C ILE A 91 -1.61 0.33 9.31
N GLY A 92 -1.34 1.28 8.42
CA GLY A 92 -0.57 2.48 8.72
C GLY A 92 -1.20 3.29 9.85
N LEU A 93 -2.51 3.53 9.76
CA LEU A 93 -3.23 4.27 10.80
C LEU A 93 -3.25 3.49 12.13
N SER A 94 -3.50 2.17 12.09
CA SER A 94 -3.47 1.33 13.29
C SER A 94 -2.11 1.36 13.99
N LEU A 95 -1.00 1.25 13.24
CA LEU A 95 0.36 1.30 13.79
C LEU A 95 0.65 2.65 14.44
N VAL A 96 0.32 3.76 13.78
CA VAL A 96 0.50 5.11 14.35
C VAL A 96 -0.26 5.25 15.66
N THR A 97 -1.50 4.77 15.74
CA THR A 97 -2.30 4.82 16.98
C THR A 97 -1.81 3.88 18.08
N LYS A 98 -1.30 2.69 17.73
CA LYS A 98 -0.82 1.69 18.71
C LYS A 98 0.55 2.03 19.28
N LEU A 99 1.40 2.69 18.50
CA LEU A 99 2.75 3.11 18.91
C LEU A 99 2.77 4.52 19.52
N ALA A 100 1.71 5.31 19.34
CA ALA A 100 1.62 6.64 19.90
C ALA A 100 1.39 6.62 21.43
N PRO A 101 2.20 7.34 22.23
CA PRO A 101 1.86 7.56 23.63
C PRO A 101 0.61 8.44 23.71
N LEU A 102 -0.33 8.10 24.61
CA LEU A 102 -1.65 8.74 24.74
C LEU A 102 -1.59 10.29 24.82
N ARG A 103 -0.49 10.85 25.32
CA ARG A 103 -0.28 12.30 25.43
C ARG A 103 0.14 12.99 24.12
N LEU A 104 0.68 12.24 23.15
CA LEU A 104 1.21 12.77 21.87
C LEU A 104 0.51 12.17 20.64
N ALA A 105 -0.69 11.61 20.80
CA ALA A 105 -1.43 10.99 19.71
C ALA A 105 -1.67 11.95 18.52
N SER A 106 -2.03 13.21 18.80
CA SER A 106 -2.21 14.24 17.77
C SER A 106 -0.90 14.60 17.06
N LEU A 107 0.24 14.59 17.77
CA LEU A 107 1.56 14.84 17.19
C LEU A 107 2.00 13.70 16.25
N MET A 108 1.73 12.45 16.63
CA MET A 108 2.01 11.28 15.78
C MET A 108 1.13 11.25 14.53
N MET A 109 -0.13 11.66 14.65
CA MET A 109 -1.00 11.85 13.48
C MET A 109 -0.52 13.00 12.58
N GLY A 110 -0.03 14.08 13.18
CA GLY A 110 0.63 15.17 12.45
C GLY A 110 1.89 14.69 11.71
N ALA A 111 2.70 13.83 12.33
CA ALA A 111 3.86 13.23 11.68
C ALA A 111 3.46 12.30 10.52
N TRP A 112 2.40 11.49 10.68
CA TRP A 112 1.86 10.66 9.60
C TRP A 112 1.45 11.49 8.38
N PHE A 113 0.69 12.57 8.58
CA PHE A 113 0.34 13.48 7.47
C PHE A 113 1.53 14.24 6.92
N GLY A 114 2.48 14.64 7.77
CA GLY A 114 3.74 15.29 7.35
C GLY A 114 4.58 14.38 6.44
N CYS A 115 4.73 13.11 6.79
CA CYS A 115 5.39 12.12 5.93
C CYS A 115 4.66 11.96 4.58
N ASN A 116 3.32 11.93 4.59
CA ASN A 116 2.54 11.89 3.35
C ASN A 116 2.76 13.16 2.50
N ALA A 117 2.85 14.34 3.10
CA ALA A 117 3.11 15.58 2.38
C ALA A 117 4.50 15.58 1.72
N ILE A 118 5.53 15.14 2.45
CA ILE A 118 6.89 14.99 1.92
C ILE A 118 6.92 13.97 0.78
N ALA A 119 6.25 12.82 0.96
CA ALA A 119 6.17 11.79 -0.08
C ALA A 119 5.51 12.32 -1.37
N ASN A 120 4.41 13.07 -1.24
CA ASN A 120 3.74 13.70 -2.39
C ASN A 120 4.62 14.76 -3.07
N TYR A 121 5.38 15.55 -2.30
CA TYR A 121 6.33 16.51 -2.86
C TYR A 121 7.43 15.82 -3.67
N VAL A 122 8.03 14.75 -3.12
CA VAL A 122 9.04 13.95 -3.82
C VAL A 122 8.44 13.26 -5.05
N ALA A 123 7.22 12.73 -4.96
CA ALA A 123 6.53 12.13 -6.10
C ALA A 123 6.28 13.16 -7.23
N GLY A 124 5.91 14.39 -6.88
CA GLY A 124 5.76 15.49 -7.84
C GLY A 124 7.10 15.87 -8.50
N TYR A 125 8.18 15.94 -7.72
CA TYR A 125 9.52 16.21 -8.23
C TYR A 125 10.02 15.10 -9.17
N VAL A 126 9.83 13.83 -8.81
CA VAL A 126 10.17 12.71 -9.70
C VAL A 126 9.28 12.71 -10.96
N GLY A 127 8.00 13.03 -10.80
CA GLY A 127 7.03 13.15 -11.88
C GLY A 127 7.37 14.24 -12.90
N SER A 128 7.92 15.37 -12.48
CA SER A 128 8.29 16.46 -13.40
C SER A 128 9.45 16.09 -14.34
N HIS A 129 10.31 15.15 -13.94
CA HIS A 129 11.46 14.70 -14.74
C HIS A 129 11.11 13.55 -15.71
N VAL A 130 9.85 13.10 -15.74
CA VAL A 130 9.37 12.06 -16.68
C VAL A 130 9.56 12.45 -18.14
N GLY A 131 9.42 13.74 -18.46
CA GLY A 131 9.58 14.24 -19.82
C GLY A 131 11.02 14.22 -20.34
N GLU A 132 12.02 14.37 -19.46
CA GLU A 132 13.44 14.48 -19.84
C GLU A 132 14.19 13.14 -19.74
N LEU A 133 13.89 12.33 -18.71
CA LEU A 133 14.60 11.07 -18.44
C LEU A 133 13.96 9.84 -19.10
N GLY A 134 12.75 10.00 -19.66
CA GLY A 134 11.96 8.94 -20.24
C GLY A 134 11.17 8.15 -19.19
N ALA A 135 9.88 7.92 -19.49
CA ALA A 135 8.95 7.24 -18.60
C ALA A 135 9.41 5.82 -18.19
N MET A 136 10.12 5.12 -19.08
CA MET A 136 10.65 3.78 -18.80
C MET A 136 11.68 3.78 -17.65
N ALA A 137 12.59 4.75 -17.63
CA ALA A 137 13.63 4.83 -16.60
C ALA A 137 13.04 5.16 -15.22
N ILE A 138 12.04 6.04 -15.18
CA ILE A 138 11.38 6.44 -13.92
C ILE A 138 10.47 5.33 -13.40
N PHE A 139 9.64 4.70 -14.24
CA PHE A 139 8.77 3.62 -13.78
C PHE A 139 9.56 2.39 -13.35
N SER A 140 10.64 2.03 -14.05
CA SER A 140 11.52 0.94 -13.63
C SER A 140 12.29 1.28 -12.35
N GLY A 141 12.78 2.53 -12.21
CA GLY A 141 13.41 3.01 -10.98
C GLY A 141 12.48 2.95 -9.77
N ILE A 142 11.21 3.34 -9.93
CA ILE A 142 10.20 3.23 -8.86
C ILE A 142 9.89 1.76 -8.56
N ALA A 143 9.73 0.90 -9.57
CA ALA A 143 9.49 -0.52 -9.37
C ALA A 143 10.62 -1.19 -8.56
N VAL A 144 11.88 -0.92 -8.94
CA VAL A 144 13.06 -1.49 -8.27
C VAL A 144 13.18 -0.98 -6.84
N THR A 145 13.03 0.33 -6.62
CA THR A 145 13.11 0.90 -5.27
C THR A 145 11.97 0.42 -4.37
N ALA A 146 10.75 0.26 -4.90
CA ALA A 146 9.62 -0.34 -4.19
C ALA A 146 9.88 -1.81 -3.82
N LEU A 147 10.46 -2.59 -4.74
CA LEU A 147 10.79 -4.00 -4.51
C LEU A 147 11.91 -4.15 -3.48
N ILE A 148 12.97 -3.34 -3.58
CA ILE A 148 14.05 -3.28 -2.57
C ILE A 148 13.47 -2.91 -1.20
N SER A 149 12.61 -1.89 -1.14
CA SER A 149 11.96 -1.48 0.11
C SER A 149 11.08 -2.59 0.70
N GLY A 150 10.32 -3.30 -0.13
CA GLY A 150 9.53 -4.46 0.27
C GLY A 150 10.38 -5.61 0.83
N VAL A 151 11.51 -5.92 0.19
CA VAL A 151 12.46 -6.95 0.66
C VAL A 151 13.12 -6.53 1.97
N ILE A 152 13.57 -5.27 2.07
CA ILE A 152 14.16 -4.73 3.31
C ILE A 152 13.13 -4.83 4.44
N LEU A 153 11.89 -4.41 4.22
CA LEU A 153 10.82 -4.51 5.22
C LEU A 153 10.51 -5.96 5.60
N MET A 154 10.56 -6.89 4.65
CA MET A 154 10.37 -8.31 4.93
C MET A 154 11.50 -8.86 5.81
N LEU A 155 12.75 -8.48 5.56
CA LEU A 155 13.91 -8.87 6.38
C LEU A 155 13.85 -8.24 7.79
N PHE A 156 13.50 -6.96 7.87
CA PHE A 156 13.36 -6.24 9.14
C PHE A 156 12.05 -6.55 9.86
N SER A 157 11.10 -7.26 9.23
CA SER A 157 9.78 -7.55 9.81
C SER A 157 9.90 -8.22 11.17
N ASN A 158 10.79 -9.21 11.31
CA ASN A 158 11.02 -9.91 12.58
C ASN A 158 11.64 -8.99 13.65
N THR A 159 12.48 -8.03 13.25
CA THR A 159 13.08 -7.05 14.16
C THR A 159 12.07 -5.98 14.58
N LEU A 160 11.25 -5.48 13.66
CA LEU A 160 10.16 -4.53 13.92
C LEU A 160 9.12 -5.13 14.88
N VAL A 161 8.73 -6.40 14.66
CA VAL A 161 7.83 -7.14 15.55
C VAL A 161 8.43 -7.29 16.95
N ARG A 162 9.74 -7.55 17.03
CA ARG A 162 10.46 -7.62 18.32
C ARG A 162 10.53 -6.26 19.03
N TRP A 163 10.63 -5.16 18.28
CA TRP A 163 10.67 -3.80 18.83
C TRP A 163 9.30 -3.26 19.22
N MET A 164 8.22 -3.84 18.67
CA MET A 164 6.84 -3.50 19.02
C MET A 164 6.40 -4.00 20.43
N HIS A 165 7.28 -4.62 21.22
CA HIS A 165 7.05 -4.97 22.64
C HIS A 165 5.64 -5.53 22.95
N GLY A 166 5.11 -6.43 22.11
CA GLY A 166 3.80 -7.05 22.36
C GLY A 166 2.58 -6.16 22.09
N ALA A 167 2.70 -5.03 21.38
CA ALA A 167 1.57 -4.19 20.98
C ALA A 167 0.55 -4.88 20.04
N GLU A 168 0.89 -6.04 19.49
CA GLU A 168 -0.02 -6.90 18.71
C GLU A 168 -0.83 -7.86 19.62
N ASN A 169 -0.38 -8.13 20.85
CA ASN A 169 -1.06 -9.01 21.80
C ASN A 169 -2.28 -8.36 22.47
N THR A 170 -2.44 -7.04 22.40
CA THR A 170 -3.56 -6.33 23.03
C THR A 170 -4.90 -6.66 22.38
N HIS A 171 -4.93 -7.05 21.09
CA HIS A 171 -6.17 -7.51 20.44
C HIS A 171 -6.61 -8.88 20.96
N SER A 172 -5.67 -9.79 21.20
CA SER A 172 -6.02 -11.09 21.79
C SER A 172 -6.68 -10.91 23.16
N THR A 173 -6.28 -9.92 23.95
CA THR A 173 -6.88 -9.69 25.27
C THR A 173 -8.22 -8.96 25.19
N ALA A 174 -8.39 -8.00 24.29
CA ALA A 174 -9.65 -7.24 24.14
C ALA A 174 -10.78 -8.09 23.53
N GLU A 175 -10.51 -8.85 22.47
CA GLU A 175 -11.46 -9.82 21.90
C GLU A 175 -11.77 -10.94 22.89
N GLN A 176 -10.79 -11.45 23.64
CA GLN A 176 -11.03 -12.46 24.67
C GLN A 176 -11.90 -11.93 25.82
N ILE A 177 -11.73 -10.66 26.23
CA ILE A 177 -12.58 -10.06 27.27
C ILE A 177 -14.01 -9.86 26.73
N GLU A 178 -14.19 -9.43 25.49
CA GLU A 178 -15.51 -9.22 24.89
C GLU A 178 -16.24 -10.55 24.64
N GLU A 179 -15.56 -11.59 24.13
CA GLU A 179 -16.13 -12.94 24.02
C GLU A 179 -16.47 -13.55 25.40
N GLN A 180 -15.63 -13.31 26.41
CA GLN A 180 -15.87 -13.80 27.78
C GLN A 180 -16.99 -13.02 28.50
N GLN A 181 -17.23 -11.75 28.17
CA GLN A 181 -18.37 -10.99 28.68
C GLN A 181 -19.69 -11.40 28.00
N THR A 182 -19.65 -11.76 26.71
CA THR A 182 -20.84 -12.15 25.94
C THR A 182 -21.31 -13.58 26.25
N GLN A 183 -20.43 -14.45 26.77
CA GLN A 183 -20.79 -15.81 27.21
C GLN A 183 -21.32 -15.89 28.65
N VAL A 184 -21.19 -14.82 29.44
CA VAL A 184 -21.60 -14.77 30.85
C VAL A 184 -22.88 -13.91 31.06
N ALA A 185 -23.34 -13.22 30.01
CA ALA A 185 -24.62 -12.50 29.95
C ALA A 185 -25.71 -13.35 29.29
#